data_AF-A0A7S3BKI0-F1
#
_entry.id   AF-A0A7S3BKI0-F1
#
_cell.length_a   1.000
_cell.length_b   1.000
_cell.length_c   1.000
_cell.angle_alpha   90.00
_cell.angle_beta   90.00
_cell.angle_gamma   90.00
#
_symmetry.space_group_name_H-M   'P 1'
#
loop_
_entity.id
_entity.type
_entity.pdbx_description
1 polymer ?
#
loop_
_entity_poly.entity_id
_entity_poly.type
_entity_poly.pdbx_seq_one_letter_code
_entity_poly.pdbx_strand_id
1 'polypeptide(L)'
;QQRCRLPHVHTRDMAEPAPLGAPPKTVTLEEAKAILVDVNACLAENKTVLDSAKGMAGQDVMSVMMMLLPQVTQVMAPMLSKHGFPADPAGLFNLIAALSVHKDDADVAGKLATMKG
;
A
#
# COMPACT_ATOMS: atom_id res chain seq x y z
N GLN A 1 -45.29 3.58 14.27
CA GLN A 1 -45.17 2.26 14.92
C GLN A 1 -44.08 1.47 14.23
N GLN A 2 -43.47 0.57 15.00
CA GLN A 2 -42.11 0.06 14.93
C GLN A 2 -41.88 -1.11 13.95
N ARG A 3 -40.59 -1.36 13.66
CA ARG A 3 -39.95 -2.58 13.09
C ARG A 3 -39.90 -2.64 11.55
N CYS A 4 -38.74 -2.88 10.93
CA CYS A 4 -37.83 -4.02 11.17
C CYS A 4 -36.34 -3.65 11.06
N ARG A 5 -35.54 -4.17 12.01
CA ARG A 5 -34.11 -4.49 11.81
C ARG A 5 -34.01 -5.61 10.77
N LEU A 6 -33.11 -5.51 9.81
CA LEU A 6 -32.39 -6.65 9.26
C LEU A 6 -30.90 -6.27 9.10
N PRO A 7 -29.97 -7.23 9.25
CA PRO A 7 -28.56 -6.99 9.43
C PRO A 7 -27.95 -6.47 8.12
N HIS A 8 -27.11 -5.45 8.19
CA HIS A 8 -26.29 -5.07 7.06
C HIS A 8 -25.32 -6.23 6.82
N VAL A 9 -25.69 -7.06 5.85
CA VAL A 9 -24.87 -8.14 5.32
C VAL A 9 -23.59 -7.49 4.84
N HIS A 10 -22.47 -8.07 5.27
CA HIS A 10 -21.12 -7.70 4.87
C HIS A 10 -20.94 -7.98 3.37
N THR A 11 -21.45 -7.08 2.53
CA THR A 11 -21.10 -7.06 1.10
C THR A 11 -19.75 -6.39 0.99
N ARG A 12 -18.73 -7.25 0.86
CA ARG A 12 -17.51 -6.96 0.12
C ARG A 12 -17.87 -6.34 -1.23
N ASP A 13 -16.95 -5.52 -1.72
CA ASP A 13 -16.83 -5.11 -3.12
C ASP A 13 -17.70 -3.92 -3.53
N MET A 14 -17.21 -2.71 -3.26
CA MET A 14 -17.11 -1.61 -4.24
C MET A 14 -16.06 -0.64 -3.72
N ALA A 15 -14.97 -0.49 -4.49
CA ALA A 15 -13.97 0.55 -4.26
C ALA A 15 -14.60 1.93 -4.56
N GLU A 16 -15.33 2.47 -3.59
CA GLU A 16 -15.71 3.89 -3.58
C GLU A 16 -14.45 4.75 -3.41
N PRO A 17 -14.31 5.86 -4.16
CA PRO A 17 -13.24 6.81 -3.91
C PRO A 17 -13.40 7.34 -2.49
N ALA A 18 -12.41 7.03 -1.64
CA ALA A 18 -12.47 7.35 -0.23
C ALA A 18 -12.77 8.85 -0.01
N PRO A 19 -13.77 9.21 0.82
CA PRO A 19 -14.02 10.61 1.16
C PRO A 19 -12.79 11.17 1.88
N LEU A 20 -12.37 12.36 1.47
CA LEU A 20 -11.27 13.14 2.05
C LEU A 20 -11.51 13.33 3.57
N GLY A 21 -10.96 12.42 4.40
CA GLY A 21 -11.12 12.46 5.86
C GLY A 21 -11.24 11.11 6.58
N ALA A 22 -11.18 9.97 5.89
CA ALA A 22 -11.13 8.68 6.58
C ALA A 22 -9.85 8.53 7.45
N PRO A 23 -9.96 8.03 8.70
CA PRO A 23 -8.79 7.81 9.54
C PRO A 23 -7.81 6.88 8.82
N PRO A 24 -6.48 7.10 8.97
CA PRO A 24 -5.48 6.27 8.31
C PRO A 24 -5.76 4.81 8.63
N LYS A 25 -5.87 3.99 7.59
CA LYS A 25 -6.10 2.56 7.74
C LYS A 25 -4.97 2.00 8.59
N THR A 26 -5.31 1.55 9.79
CA THR A 26 -4.40 0.79 10.64
C THR A 26 -4.55 -0.67 10.31
N VAL A 27 -3.42 -1.39 10.28
CA VAL A 27 -3.39 -2.84 10.08
C VAL A 27 -2.92 -3.47 11.37
N THR A 28 -3.32 -4.70 11.65
CA THR A 28 -2.73 -5.48 12.75
C THR A 28 -1.30 -5.88 12.41
N LEU A 29 -0.53 -6.35 13.41
CA LEU A 29 0.84 -6.80 13.20
C LEU A 29 0.91 -8.03 12.26
N GLU A 30 -0.07 -8.94 12.36
CA GLU A 30 -0.18 -10.09 11.44
C GLU A 30 -0.50 -9.65 10.01
N GLU A 31 -1.43 -8.71 9.85
CA GLU A 31 -1.72 -8.11 8.54
C GLU A 31 -0.51 -7.37 7.98
N ALA A 32 0.20 -6.59 8.80
CA ALA A 32 1.42 -5.89 8.38
C ALA A 32 2.46 -6.85 7.81
N LYS A 33 2.66 -8.00 8.46
CA LYS A 33 3.57 -9.06 7.99
C LYS A 33 3.09 -9.69 6.68
N ALA A 34 1.81 -10.02 6.58
CA ALA A 34 1.24 -10.58 5.36
C ALA A 34 1.33 -9.59 4.18
N ILE A 35 1.03 -8.32 4.42
CA ILE A 35 1.15 -7.24 3.45
C ILE A 35 2.62 -7.08 3.03
N LEU A 36 3.57 -7.10 3.97
CA LEU A 36 4.99 -7.01 3.65
C LEU A 36 5.50 -8.19 2.81
N VAL A 37 4.93 -9.39 2.98
CA VAL A 37 5.23 -10.53 2.10
C VAL A 37 4.74 -10.25 0.69
N ASP A 38 3.48 -9.81 0.53
CA ASP A 38 2.91 -9.47 -0.78
C ASP A 38 3.64 -8.29 -1.44
N VAL A 39 4.04 -7.27 -0.66
CA VAL A 39 4.85 -6.14 -1.12
C VAL A 39 6.20 -6.62 -1.66
N ASN A 40 6.93 -7.44 -0.90
CA ASN A 40 8.23 -7.93 -1.34
C ASN A 40 8.12 -8.83 -2.57
N ALA A 41 7.08 -9.66 -2.66
CA ALA A 41 6.80 -10.46 -3.86
C ALA A 41 6.55 -9.55 -5.07
N CYS A 42 5.65 -8.57 -4.93
CA CYS A 42 5.32 -7.62 -5.99
C CYS A 42 6.55 -6.82 -6.46
N LEU A 43 7.36 -6.32 -5.52
CA LEU A 43 8.60 -5.60 -5.84
C LEU A 43 9.64 -6.51 -6.51
N ALA A 44 9.74 -7.77 -6.10
CA ALA A 44 10.67 -8.74 -6.71
C ALA A 44 10.25 -9.09 -8.15
N GLU A 45 8.97 -9.34 -8.39
CA GLU A 45 8.42 -9.63 -9.72
C GLU A 45 8.61 -8.44 -10.68
N ASN A 46 8.52 -7.22 -10.16
CA ASN A 46 8.63 -6.00 -10.95
C ASN A 46 9.99 -5.31 -10.82
N LYS A 47 10.98 -6.00 -10.24
CA LYS A 47 12.29 -5.44 -9.91
C LYS A 47 12.96 -4.80 -11.13
N THR A 48 12.94 -5.46 -12.28
CA THR A 48 13.56 -4.95 -13.51
C THR A 48 12.93 -3.63 -13.98
N VAL A 49 11.61 -3.51 -13.90
CA VAL A 49 10.88 -2.29 -14.30
C VAL A 49 11.18 -1.15 -13.33
N LEU A 50 11.15 -1.43 -12.03
CA LEU A 50 11.42 -0.45 -10.98
C LEU A 50 12.88 -0.02 -10.95
N ASP A 51 13.82 -0.94 -11.20
CA ASP A 51 15.25 -0.65 -11.27
C ASP A 51 15.60 0.20 -12.49
N SER A 52 14.99 -0.09 -13.64
CA SER A 52 15.10 0.75 -14.84
C SER A 52 14.55 2.15 -14.61
N ALA A 53 13.38 2.27 -13.97
CA ALA A 53 12.79 3.56 -13.60
C ALA A 53 13.64 4.32 -12.56
N LYS A 54 14.24 3.61 -11.59
CA LYS A 54 15.22 4.18 -10.64
C LYS A 54 16.46 4.70 -11.35
N GLY A 55 17.01 3.92 -12.30
CA GLY A 55 18.18 4.31 -13.09
C GLY A 55 17.94 5.53 -13.98
N MET A 56 16.73 5.66 -14.56
CA MET A 56 16.34 6.83 -15.36
C MET A 56 16.07 8.07 -14.50
N ALA A 57 15.49 7.91 -13.31
CA ALA A 57 15.26 9.00 -12.37
C ALA A 57 16.56 9.50 -11.72
N GLY A 58 17.58 8.66 -11.61
CA GLY A 58 18.81 8.98 -10.89
C GLY A 58 18.56 9.17 -9.40
N GLN A 59 19.36 10.03 -8.76
CA GLN A 59 19.24 10.33 -7.33
C GLN A 59 18.38 11.57 -7.03
N ASP A 60 17.85 12.21 -8.08
CA ASP A 60 17.06 13.42 -7.94
C ASP A 60 15.64 13.09 -7.46
N VAL A 61 15.29 13.59 -6.27
CA VAL A 61 14.01 13.29 -5.60
C VAL A 61 12.82 13.73 -6.46
N MET A 62 12.95 14.83 -7.21
CA MET A 62 11.91 15.31 -8.11
C MET A 62 11.71 14.34 -9.28
N SER A 63 12.79 13.87 -9.87
CA SER A 63 12.77 12.91 -10.97
C SER A 63 12.25 11.53 -10.53
N VAL A 64 12.59 11.11 -9.31
CA VAL A 64 12.03 9.90 -8.67
C VAL A 64 10.52 10.05 -8.49
N MET A 65 10.04 11.19 -8.00
CA MET A 65 8.60 11.43 -7.86
C MET A 65 7.86 11.50 -9.20
N MET A 66 8.47 12.03 -10.26
CA MET A 66 7.82 12.16 -11.56
C MET A 66 7.88 10.89 -12.42
N MET A 67 8.94 10.08 -12.30
CA MET A 67 9.15 8.89 -13.14
C MET A 67 8.98 7.56 -12.40
N LEU A 68 9.50 7.45 -11.17
CA LEU A 68 9.45 6.19 -10.42
C LEU A 68 8.11 6.01 -9.68
N LEU A 69 7.62 7.05 -9.01
CA LEU A 69 6.37 7.00 -8.24
C LEU A 69 5.17 6.49 -9.06
N PRO A 70 4.90 6.98 -10.30
CA PRO A 70 3.80 6.44 -11.10
C PRO A 70 4.01 4.96 -11.46
N GLN A 71 5.23 4.55 -11.78
CA GLN A 71 5.56 3.15 -12.08
C GLN A 71 5.34 2.24 -10.87
N VAL A 72 5.83 2.64 -9.69
CA VAL A 72 5.63 1.91 -8.42
C VAL A 72 4.14 1.82 -8.10
N THR A 73 3.39 2.92 -8.26
CA THR A 73 1.95 2.94 -8.01
C THR A 73 1.20 1.98 -8.91
N GLN A 74 1.52 1.95 -10.22
CA GLN A 74 0.88 1.02 -11.15
C GLN A 74 1.19 -0.44 -10.84
N VAL A 75 2.45 -0.73 -10.48
CA VAL A 75 2.88 -2.07 -10.08
C VAL A 75 2.20 -2.52 -8.79
N MET A 76 2.06 -1.62 -7.82
CA MET A 76 1.51 -1.94 -6.50
C MET A 76 -0.03 -1.81 -6.44
N ALA A 77 -0.68 -1.17 -7.40
CA ALA A 77 -2.13 -1.01 -7.51
C ALA A 77 -2.94 -2.30 -7.24
N PRO A 78 -2.65 -3.46 -7.87
CA PRO A 78 -3.41 -4.69 -7.60
C PRO A 78 -3.24 -5.19 -6.16
N MET A 79 -2.06 -5.00 -5.56
CA MET A 79 -1.78 -5.38 -4.18
C MET A 79 -2.46 -4.41 -3.20
N LEU A 80 -2.40 -3.11 -3.47
CA LEU A 80 -3.09 -2.09 -2.69
C LEU A 80 -4.60 -2.38 -2.64
N SER A 81 -5.23 -2.61 -3.80
CA SER A 81 -6.64 -3.00 -3.88
C SER A 81 -6.96 -4.29 -3.12
N LYS A 82 -6.11 -5.32 -3.24
CA LYS A 82 -6.27 -6.60 -2.52
C LYS A 82 -6.33 -6.42 -1.00
N HIS A 83 -5.53 -5.49 -0.48
CA HIS A 83 -5.48 -5.18 0.96
C HIS A 83 -6.41 -4.04 1.37
N GLY A 84 -7.25 -3.55 0.46
CA GLY A 84 -8.22 -2.48 0.69
C GLY A 84 -7.58 -1.12 0.95
N PHE A 85 -6.48 -0.83 0.26
CA PHE A 85 -5.91 0.51 0.08
C PHE A 85 -6.29 1.04 -1.32
N PRO A 86 -6.37 2.35 -1.51
CA PRO A 86 -6.64 2.91 -2.83
C PRO A 86 -5.50 2.59 -3.81
N ALA A 87 -5.83 2.32 -5.08
CA ALA A 87 -4.87 1.96 -6.13
C ALA A 87 -4.19 3.20 -6.74
N ASP A 88 -3.87 4.17 -5.91
CA ASP A 88 -3.40 5.51 -6.27
C ASP A 88 -2.17 5.86 -5.44
N PRO A 89 -1.43 6.95 -5.76
CA PRO A 89 -0.27 7.35 -4.99
C PRO A 89 -0.59 7.55 -3.50
N ALA A 90 -1.80 8.06 -3.21
CA ALA A 90 -2.30 8.19 -1.84
C ALA A 90 -2.38 6.85 -1.09
N GLY A 91 -2.69 5.75 -1.79
CA GLY A 91 -2.73 4.41 -1.18
C GLY A 91 -1.36 3.86 -0.86
N LEU A 92 -0.36 4.17 -1.68
CA LEU A 92 1.04 3.85 -1.38
C LEU A 92 1.47 4.54 -0.08
N PHE A 93 1.16 5.83 0.08
CA PHE A 93 1.45 6.56 1.31
C PHE A 93 0.66 6.04 2.52
N ASN A 94 -0.63 5.69 2.33
CA ASN A 94 -1.44 5.09 3.39
C ASN A 94 -0.92 3.72 3.82
N LEU A 95 -0.44 2.91 2.88
CA LEU A 95 0.20 1.62 3.17
C LEU A 95 1.47 1.84 3.99
N ILE A 96 2.35 2.75 3.57
CA ILE A 96 3.57 3.08 4.31
C ILE A 96 3.23 3.57 5.72
N ALA A 97 2.23 4.43 5.87
CA ALA A 97 1.75 4.90 7.16
C ALA A 97 1.22 3.76 8.04
N ALA A 98 0.43 2.85 7.47
CA ALA A 98 -0.12 1.69 8.16
C ALA A 98 0.97 0.73 8.68
N LEU A 99 2.00 0.48 7.86
CA LEU A 99 3.16 -0.33 8.23
C LEU A 99 4.07 0.38 9.25
N SER A 100 4.17 1.71 9.18
CA SER A 100 5.00 2.51 10.08
C SER A 100 4.52 2.46 11.54
N VAL A 101 3.26 2.10 11.79
CA VAL A 101 2.74 1.86 13.15
C VAL A 101 3.47 0.68 13.83
N HIS A 102 3.94 -0.28 13.04
CA HIS A 102 4.65 -1.48 13.52
C HIS A 102 6.16 -1.39 13.30
N LYS A 103 6.72 -0.21 13.03
CA LYS A 103 8.15 -0.01 12.76
C LYS A 103 9.08 -0.45 13.91
N ASP A 104 8.52 -0.60 15.12
CA ASP A 104 9.24 -1.03 16.31
C ASP A 104 9.26 -2.58 16.44
N ASP A 105 8.47 -3.32 15.66
CA ASP A 105 8.58 -4.78 15.52
C ASP A 105 9.75 -5.13 14.60
N ALA A 106 10.65 -5.99 15.07
CA ALA A 106 11.89 -6.31 14.34
C ALA A 106 11.65 -6.98 12.98
N ASP A 107 10.58 -7.77 12.84
CA ASP A 107 10.25 -8.47 11.59
C ASP A 107 9.64 -7.51 10.56
N VAL A 108 8.74 -6.61 11.01
CA VAL A 108 8.21 -5.52 10.17
C VAL A 108 9.32 -4.55 9.79
N ALA A 109 10.15 -4.12 10.74
CA ALA A 109 11.25 -3.18 10.50
C ALA A 109 12.25 -3.72 9.48
N GLY A 110 12.61 -5.00 9.58
CA GLY A 110 13.52 -5.66 8.63
C GLY A 110 12.96 -5.69 7.21
N LYS A 111 11.67 -6.03 7.06
CA LYS A 111 10.99 -6.10 5.75
C LYS A 111 10.60 -4.72 5.18
N LEU A 112 10.47 -3.70 6.03
CA LEU A 112 10.24 -2.32 5.62
C LEU A 112 11.55 -1.65 5.19
N ALA A 113 12.68 -2.01 5.83
CA ALA A 113 14.00 -1.53 5.42
C ALA A 113 14.38 -1.99 4.00
N THR A 114 13.95 -3.19 3.58
CA THR A 114 14.17 -3.67 2.20
C THR A 114 13.39 -2.88 1.15
N MET A 115 12.38 -2.10 1.53
CA MET A 115 11.71 -1.15 0.62
C MET A 115 12.45 0.19 0.46
N LYS A 116 13.28 0.57 1.45
CA LYS A 116 14.00 1.85 1.46
C LYS A 116 15.36 1.79 0.74
N GLY A 117 15.80 0.59 0.32
CA GLY A 117 17.05 0.35 -0.42
C GLY A 117 16.85 0.23 -1.92
#